data_AF-A0A8T8HTI3-F1
#
_entry.id   AF-A0A8T8HTI3-F1
#
_cell.length_a   1.000
_cell.length_b   1.000
_cell.length_c   1.000
_cell.angle_alpha   90.00
_cell.angle_beta   90.00
_cell.angle_gamma   90.00
#
_symmetry.space_group_name_H-M   'P 1'
#
loop_
_entity.id
_entity.type
_entity.pdbx_description
1 polymer ?
#
loop_
_entity_poly.entity_id
_entity_poly.type
_entity_poly.pdbx_seq_one_letter_code
_entity_poly.pdbx_strand_id
1 'polypeptide(L)'
;MIGVSVVAFGLAWWLGLYLLARDPRKPVLRRASAGLVAYAAALALPVPPVVLAVPAVAWTGAIACGLAPRHDRWWRWGAAPLLVVAWFLPAVVLAPLAAALALHLRARRTLLGVATLMFLLGSALVLTGPAPPVWLVAAIGVDLLLFGVLVAVRDAFEEGEAIRADLARSLAASAGMALVFGGQVALFLDDRLAPLLYGTVAAAIAFQVLANPLAALVDRVAVPAVAAERAELREAADALPRRAPLADEADFAKLTRRALSSYGDLGKLVASPLVDLPVITRRLAARGAPDQPLERAAELKALLLESIQRLKPRDGDFGTSDEWRHYNALYFYYVVGIRPYSRRTKREDLDAVGRRALAWFVDQVPERTLHNWQNAGAKLVAADLSAQVVP
;
A
#
# COMPACT_ATOMS: atom_id res chain seq x y z
N MET A 1 -31.51 -8.27 12.82
CA MET A 1 -30.39 -9.15 12.40
C MET A 1 -29.76 -8.70 11.08
N ILE A 2 -30.54 -8.50 10.02
CA ILE A 2 -30.03 -8.07 8.71
C ILE A 2 -29.21 -6.78 8.79
N GLY A 3 -29.68 -5.74 9.50
CA GLY A 3 -28.94 -4.48 9.62
C GLY A 3 -27.51 -4.63 10.17
N VAL A 4 -27.31 -5.43 11.23
CA VAL A 4 -25.98 -5.70 11.80
C VAL A 4 -25.09 -6.43 10.79
N SER A 5 -25.65 -7.42 10.07
CA SER A 5 -24.94 -8.17 9.05
C SER A 5 -24.56 -7.29 7.85
N VAL A 6 -25.44 -6.39 7.41
CA VAL A 6 -25.18 -5.42 6.33
C VAL A 6 -24.10 -4.42 6.72
N VAL A 7 -24.07 -3.96 7.98
CA VAL A 7 -23.00 -3.09 8.48
C VAL A 7 -21.66 -3.84 8.53
N ALA A 8 -21.64 -5.05 9.08
CA ALA A 8 -20.42 -5.88 9.12
C ALA A 8 -19.92 -6.20 7.71
N PHE A 9 -20.83 -6.53 6.80
CA PHE A 9 -20.56 -6.71 5.37
C PHE A 9 -19.95 -5.44 4.75
N GLY A 10 -20.61 -4.30 4.91
CA GLY A 10 -20.20 -3.03 4.32
C GLY A 10 -18.82 -2.61 4.79
N LEU A 11 -18.53 -2.72 6.10
CA LEU A 11 -17.22 -2.41 6.67
C LEU A 11 -16.13 -3.35 6.14
N ALA A 12 -16.37 -4.67 6.12
CA ALA A 12 -15.39 -5.63 5.64
C ALA A 12 -15.16 -5.49 4.12
N TRP A 13 -16.21 -5.30 3.34
CA TRP A 13 -16.16 -5.05 1.91
C TRP A 13 -15.39 -3.76 1.59
N TRP A 14 -15.74 -2.66 2.26
CA TRP A 14 -15.05 -1.38 2.12
C TRP A 14 -13.56 -1.49 2.46
N LEU A 15 -13.23 -2.03 3.64
CA LEU A 15 -11.83 -2.12 4.07
C LEU A 15 -11.03 -3.06 3.15
N GLY A 16 -11.64 -4.17 2.70
CA GLY A 16 -11.04 -5.10 1.76
C GLY A 16 -10.71 -4.42 0.42
N LEU A 17 -11.65 -3.67 -0.15
CA LEU A 17 -11.42 -2.92 -1.38
C LEU A 17 -10.45 -1.75 -1.18
N TYR A 18 -10.52 -1.06 -0.04
CA TYR A 18 -9.63 0.06 0.29
C TYR A 18 -8.16 -0.41 0.32
N LEU A 19 -7.87 -1.54 0.99
CA LEU A 19 -6.53 -2.12 1.01
C LEU A 19 -6.05 -2.48 -0.39
N LEU A 20 -6.93 -3.03 -1.24
CA LEU A 20 -6.58 -3.40 -2.61
C LEU A 20 -6.31 -2.17 -3.49
N ALA A 21 -7.11 -1.12 -3.33
CA ALA A 21 -6.98 0.13 -4.08
C ALA A 21 -5.75 0.93 -3.66
N ARG A 22 -5.31 0.83 -2.40
CA ARG A 22 -4.15 1.55 -1.86
C ARG A 22 -2.86 1.22 -2.60
N ASP A 23 -2.50 -0.05 -2.71
CA ASP A 23 -1.43 -0.51 -3.59
C ASP A 23 -1.62 -1.99 -3.98
N PRO A 24 -2.15 -2.28 -5.18
CA PRO A 24 -2.40 -3.65 -5.62
C PRO A 24 -1.10 -4.44 -5.87
N ARG A 25 0.08 -3.81 -5.84
CA ARG A 25 1.37 -4.49 -6.04
C ARG A 25 1.87 -5.13 -4.75
N LYS A 26 1.41 -4.67 -3.59
CA LYS A 26 1.86 -5.17 -2.28
C LYS A 26 1.15 -6.48 -1.92
N PRO A 27 1.88 -7.59 -1.70
CA PRO A 27 1.27 -8.88 -1.41
C PRO A 27 0.55 -8.91 -0.06
N VAL A 28 1.01 -8.13 0.94
CA VAL A 28 0.35 -8.00 2.24
C VAL A 28 -1.07 -7.46 2.08
N LEU A 29 -1.22 -6.36 1.35
CA LEU A 29 -2.50 -5.68 1.12
C LEU A 29 -3.47 -6.58 0.36
N ARG A 30 -2.99 -7.27 -0.70
CA ARG A 30 -3.80 -8.24 -1.46
C ARG A 30 -4.32 -9.38 -0.60
N ARG A 31 -3.48 -9.94 0.27
CA ARG A 31 -3.87 -11.07 1.12
C ARG A 31 -4.84 -10.64 2.21
N ALA A 32 -4.59 -9.52 2.89
CA ALA A 32 -5.52 -8.96 3.85
C ALA A 32 -6.88 -8.62 3.20
N SER A 33 -6.85 -8.00 2.01
CA SER A 33 -8.03 -7.73 1.18
C SER A 33 -8.81 -9.01 0.86
N ALA A 34 -8.14 -10.06 0.39
CA ALA A 34 -8.78 -11.33 0.07
C ALA A 34 -9.52 -11.94 1.27
N GLY A 35 -8.96 -11.84 2.47
CA GLY A 35 -9.62 -12.33 3.68
C GLY A 35 -10.87 -11.53 4.05
N LEU A 36 -10.80 -10.20 3.97
CA LEU A 36 -11.93 -9.31 4.24
C LEU A 36 -13.06 -9.47 3.22
N VAL A 37 -12.70 -9.55 1.93
CA VAL A 37 -13.65 -9.76 0.83
C VAL A 37 -14.32 -11.13 0.93
N ALA A 38 -13.57 -12.19 1.26
CA ALA A 38 -14.13 -13.52 1.45
C ALA A 38 -15.08 -13.58 2.65
N TYR A 39 -14.75 -12.91 3.77
CA TYR A 39 -15.64 -12.78 4.91
C TYR A 39 -16.91 -12.00 4.56
N ALA A 40 -16.80 -10.88 3.85
CA ALA A 40 -17.96 -10.13 3.37
C ALA A 40 -18.84 -11.01 2.45
N ALA A 41 -18.26 -11.72 1.48
CA ALA A 41 -19.01 -12.65 0.63
C ALA A 41 -19.73 -13.73 1.46
N ALA A 42 -19.11 -14.24 2.53
CA ALA A 42 -19.73 -15.22 3.42
C ALA A 42 -20.91 -14.68 4.23
N LEU A 43 -20.98 -13.37 4.48
CA LEU A 43 -22.13 -12.72 5.11
C LEU A 43 -23.30 -12.50 4.14
N ALA A 44 -23.00 -12.25 2.86
CA ALA A 44 -24.00 -11.90 1.86
C ALA A 44 -24.60 -13.11 1.14
N LEU A 45 -23.84 -14.20 1.01
CA LEU A 45 -24.22 -15.38 0.25
C LEU A 45 -24.52 -16.57 1.18
N PRO A 46 -25.46 -17.46 0.82
CA PRO A 46 -25.75 -18.68 1.57
C PRO A 46 -24.65 -19.73 1.30
N VAL A 47 -23.42 -19.44 1.74
CA VAL A 47 -22.27 -20.32 1.55
C VAL A 47 -22.05 -21.23 2.76
N PRO A 48 -21.49 -22.43 2.57
CA PRO A 48 -21.14 -23.29 3.68
C PRO A 48 -20.07 -22.63 4.57
N PRO A 49 -20.07 -22.88 5.90
CA PRO A 49 -19.11 -22.29 6.84
C PRO A 49 -17.63 -22.51 6.46
N VAL A 50 -17.34 -23.54 5.67
CA VAL A 50 -15.99 -23.82 5.16
C VAL A 50 -15.40 -22.68 4.34
N VAL A 51 -16.21 -21.79 3.76
CA VAL A 51 -15.71 -20.58 3.08
C VAL A 51 -14.97 -19.65 4.05
N LEU A 52 -15.25 -19.72 5.35
CA LEU A 52 -14.50 -18.99 6.39
C LEU A 52 -13.08 -19.52 6.60
N ALA A 53 -12.70 -20.63 5.96
CA ALA A 53 -11.30 -21.03 5.83
C ALA A 53 -10.48 -20.04 4.99
N VAL A 54 -11.11 -19.33 4.03
CA VAL A 54 -10.42 -18.38 3.15
C VAL A 54 -9.85 -17.18 3.94
N PRO A 55 -10.62 -16.48 4.80
CA PRO A 55 -10.07 -15.49 5.72
C PRO A 55 -8.90 -16.00 6.56
N ALA A 56 -8.96 -17.23 7.05
CA ALA A 56 -7.89 -17.83 7.84
C ALA A 56 -6.59 -18.04 7.06
N VAL A 57 -6.69 -18.60 5.85
CA VAL A 57 -5.54 -18.77 4.97
C VAL A 57 -4.98 -17.40 4.52
N ALA A 58 -5.86 -16.44 4.25
CA ALA A 58 -5.47 -15.08 3.87
C ALA A 58 -4.74 -14.34 5.00
N TRP A 59 -5.20 -14.47 6.25
CA TRP A 59 -4.58 -13.91 7.46
C TRP A 59 -3.15 -14.43 7.64
N THR A 60 -2.96 -15.75 7.59
CA THR A 60 -1.64 -16.38 7.70
C THR A 60 -0.71 -15.94 6.55
N GLY A 61 -1.27 -15.70 5.37
CA GLY A 61 -0.53 -15.19 4.22
C GLY A 61 -0.05 -13.75 4.37
N ALA A 62 -0.90 -12.88 4.88
CA ALA A 62 -0.52 -11.49 5.17
C ALA A 62 0.58 -11.44 6.24
N ILE A 63 0.53 -12.34 7.23
CA ILE A 63 1.61 -12.52 8.21
C ILE A 63 2.90 -13.01 7.55
N ALA A 64 2.82 -14.00 6.66
CA ALA A 64 3.98 -14.60 5.98
C ALA A 64 4.79 -13.58 5.16
N CYS A 65 4.13 -12.55 4.60
CA CYS A 65 4.80 -11.44 3.91
C CYS A 65 5.76 -10.65 4.83
N GLY A 66 5.48 -10.58 6.14
CA GLY A 66 6.31 -9.88 7.11
C GLY A 66 7.43 -10.72 7.71
N LEU A 67 7.61 -11.96 7.23
CA LEU A 67 8.60 -12.93 7.69
C LEU A 67 9.68 -13.17 6.62
N ALA A 68 10.64 -14.05 6.92
CA ALA A 68 11.70 -14.40 5.97
C ALA A 68 11.12 -14.93 4.65
N PRO A 69 11.75 -14.65 3.48
CA PRO A 69 11.21 -14.98 2.14
C PRO A 69 10.82 -16.44 1.92
N ARG A 70 11.42 -17.37 2.68
CA ARG A 70 11.06 -18.80 2.66
C ARG A 70 9.59 -19.05 3.06
N HIS A 71 9.07 -18.34 4.06
CA HIS A 71 7.70 -18.52 4.52
C HIS A 71 6.70 -17.99 3.50
N ASP A 72 7.03 -16.91 2.81
CA ASP A 72 6.21 -16.38 1.71
C ASP A 72 6.08 -17.41 0.58
N ARG A 73 7.20 -18.05 0.19
CA ARG A 73 7.17 -19.12 -0.82
C ARG A 73 6.34 -20.30 -0.35
N TRP A 74 6.56 -20.80 0.86
CA TRP A 74 5.81 -21.92 1.42
C TRP A 74 4.31 -21.63 1.47
N TRP A 75 3.91 -20.43 1.88
CA TRP A 75 2.51 -20.05 1.88
C TRP A 75 1.93 -20.01 0.46
N ARG A 76 2.64 -19.45 -0.53
CA ARG A 76 2.15 -19.36 -1.91
C ARG A 76 1.88 -20.73 -2.54
N TRP A 77 2.73 -21.71 -2.26
CA TRP A 77 2.53 -23.09 -2.74
C TRP A 77 1.53 -23.86 -1.88
N GLY A 78 1.49 -23.59 -0.57
CA GLY A 78 0.64 -24.29 0.39
C GLY A 78 -0.80 -23.80 0.47
N ALA A 79 -1.09 -22.54 0.10
CA ALA A 79 -2.41 -21.93 0.32
C ALA A 79 -3.52 -22.62 -0.48
N ALA A 80 -3.32 -22.86 -1.78
CA ALA A 80 -4.30 -23.55 -2.62
C ALA A 80 -4.59 -25.00 -2.17
N PRO A 81 -3.58 -25.88 -1.98
CA PRO A 81 -3.84 -27.23 -1.50
C PRO A 81 -4.43 -27.22 -0.08
N LEU A 82 -4.02 -26.28 0.78
CA LEU A 82 -4.62 -26.13 2.11
C LEU A 82 -6.11 -25.79 2.03
N LEU A 83 -6.53 -24.91 1.12
CA LEU A 83 -7.95 -24.59 0.91
C LEU A 83 -8.74 -25.78 0.35
N VAL A 84 -8.14 -26.57 -0.54
CA VAL A 84 -8.75 -27.81 -1.05
C VAL A 84 -8.95 -28.82 0.07
N VAL A 85 -7.94 -29.02 0.92
CA VAL A 85 -8.05 -29.90 2.10
C VAL A 85 -9.06 -29.34 3.10
N ALA A 86 -9.07 -28.02 3.31
CA ALA A 86 -10.00 -27.35 4.20
C ALA A 86 -11.46 -27.53 3.78
N TRP A 87 -11.73 -27.71 2.48
CA TRP A 87 -13.07 -28.05 1.99
C TRP A 87 -13.64 -29.32 2.65
N PHE A 88 -12.79 -30.33 2.84
CA PHE A 88 -13.16 -31.60 3.46
C PHE A 88 -12.91 -31.64 4.97
N LEU A 89 -11.87 -30.94 5.43
CA LEU A 89 -11.46 -30.88 6.82
C LEU A 89 -11.18 -29.43 7.24
N PRO A 90 -12.21 -28.63 7.53
CA PRO A 90 -12.06 -27.18 7.74
C PRO A 90 -11.10 -26.84 8.89
N ALA A 91 -11.04 -27.65 9.94
CA ALA A 91 -10.13 -27.47 11.07
C ALA A 91 -8.63 -27.46 10.68
N VAL A 92 -8.25 -27.94 9.49
CA VAL A 92 -6.85 -27.95 9.03
C VAL A 92 -6.23 -26.55 8.99
N VAL A 93 -7.03 -25.49 8.78
CA VAL A 93 -6.52 -24.10 8.75
C VAL A 93 -6.15 -23.54 10.12
N LEU A 94 -6.55 -24.21 11.21
CA LEU A 94 -6.20 -23.79 12.57
C LEU A 94 -4.71 -24.02 12.87
N ALA A 95 -4.10 -25.06 12.29
CA ALA A 95 -2.68 -25.36 12.47
C ALA A 95 -1.75 -24.22 11.99
N PRO A 96 -1.86 -23.71 10.75
CA PRO A 96 -1.05 -22.57 10.30
C PRO A 96 -1.38 -21.27 11.05
N LEU A 97 -2.62 -21.08 11.51
CA LEU A 97 -2.96 -19.94 12.39
C LEU A 97 -2.27 -20.03 13.76
N ALA A 98 -2.27 -21.21 14.38
CA ALA A 98 -1.56 -21.44 15.64
C ALA A 98 -0.04 -21.25 15.48
N ALA A 99 0.52 -21.71 14.36
CA ALA A 99 1.92 -21.44 14.03
C ALA A 99 2.20 -19.93 13.87
N ALA A 100 1.30 -19.19 13.19
CA ALA A 100 1.40 -17.75 13.05
C ALA A 100 1.34 -17.04 14.42
N LEU A 101 0.46 -17.46 15.31
CA LEU A 101 0.38 -16.96 16.69
C LEU A 101 1.69 -17.20 17.46
N ALA A 102 2.23 -18.42 17.40
CA ALA A 102 3.50 -18.76 18.07
C ALA A 102 4.65 -17.86 17.58
N LEU A 103 4.68 -17.53 16.29
CA LEU A 103 5.66 -16.58 15.73
C LEU A 103 5.47 -15.16 16.27
N HIS A 104 4.23 -14.69 16.46
CA HIS A 104 3.95 -13.37 17.03
C HIS A 104 4.39 -13.26 18.49
N LEU A 105 4.13 -14.31 19.28
CA LEU A 105 4.55 -14.38 20.67
C LEU A 105 6.08 -14.40 20.78
N ARG A 106 6.77 -15.17 19.93
CA ARG A 106 8.25 -15.18 19.87
C ARG A 106 8.83 -13.83 19.45
N ALA A 107 8.18 -13.14 18.52
CA ALA A 107 8.60 -11.83 18.03
C ALA A 107 8.16 -10.66 18.94
N ARG A 108 7.55 -10.92 20.10
CA ARG A 108 6.99 -9.92 21.04
C ARG A 108 6.03 -8.91 20.39
N ARG A 109 5.32 -9.32 19.33
CA ARG A 109 4.30 -8.50 18.66
C ARG A 109 2.95 -8.69 19.34
N THR A 110 2.82 -8.18 20.56
CA THR A 110 1.70 -8.47 21.48
C THR A 110 0.33 -8.15 20.90
N LEU A 111 0.14 -6.98 20.27
CA LEU A 111 -1.15 -6.59 19.70
C LEU A 111 -1.62 -7.52 18.56
N LEU A 112 -0.75 -7.81 17.60
CA LEU A 112 -1.03 -8.74 16.51
C LEU A 112 -1.18 -10.18 17.02
N GLY A 113 -0.45 -10.54 18.08
CA GLY A 113 -0.60 -11.82 18.77
C GLY A 113 -1.99 -11.98 19.38
N VAL A 114 -2.48 -10.96 20.10
CA VAL A 114 -3.84 -10.95 20.67
C VAL A 114 -4.90 -11.05 19.57
N ALA A 115 -4.80 -10.23 18.51
CA ALA A 115 -5.74 -10.31 17.39
C ALA A 115 -5.72 -11.70 16.71
N THR A 116 -4.54 -12.30 16.53
CA THR A 116 -4.41 -13.65 15.95
C THR A 116 -4.96 -14.72 16.89
N LEU A 117 -4.82 -14.57 18.21
CA LEU A 117 -5.39 -15.48 19.20
C LEU A 117 -6.92 -15.44 19.19
N MET A 118 -7.52 -14.24 19.20
CA MET A 118 -8.98 -14.07 19.15
C MET A 118 -9.54 -14.65 17.85
N PHE A 119 -8.90 -14.33 16.72
CA PHE A 119 -9.29 -14.86 15.42
C PHE A 119 -9.13 -16.38 15.33
N LEU A 120 -8.07 -16.95 15.89
CA LEU A 120 -7.86 -18.40 15.98
C LEU A 120 -8.97 -19.07 16.80
N LEU A 121 -9.32 -18.50 17.95
CA LEU A 121 -10.36 -19.04 18.82
C LEU A 121 -11.73 -18.95 18.15
N GLY A 122 -12.09 -17.81 17.58
CA GLY A 122 -13.32 -17.62 16.82
C GLY A 122 -13.42 -18.59 15.63
N SER A 123 -12.35 -18.71 14.85
CA SER A 123 -12.27 -19.66 13.74
C SER A 123 -12.39 -21.11 14.20
N ALA A 124 -11.78 -21.47 15.33
CA ALA A 124 -11.88 -22.82 15.87
C ALA A 124 -13.33 -23.15 16.25
N LEU A 125 -14.02 -22.25 16.96
CA LEU A 125 -15.43 -22.46 17.31
C LEU A 125 -16.34 -22.56 16.09
N VAL A 126 -16.11 -21.73 15.06
CA VAL A 126 -16.94 -21.76 13.83
C VAL A 126 -16.70 -23.01 12.99
N LEU A 127 -15.45 -23.46 12.88
CA LEU A 127 -15.08 -24.56 11.99
C LEU A 127 -15.23 -25.94 12.62
N THR A 128 -15.32 -26.02 13.95
CA THR A 128 -15.47 -27.30 14.69
C THR A 128 -16.80 -27.41 15.44
N GLY A 129 -17.48 -26.29 15.68
CA GLY A 129 -18.76 -26.26 16.38
C GLY A 129 -19.96 -26.57 15.48
N PRO A 130 -21.15 -26.76 16.07
CA PRO A 130 -22.41 -26.80 15.32
C PRO A 130 -22.67 -25.45 14.64
N ALA A 131 -23.70 -25.38 13.78
CA ALA A 131 -24.06 -24.19 12.99
C ALA A 131 -23.78 -22.88 13.76
N PRO A 132 -22.82 -22.05 13.29
CA PRO A 132 -22.25 -21.00 14.11
C PRO A 132 -23.30 -19.92 14.39
N PRO A 133 -23.46 -19.47 15.65
CA PRO A 133 -24.38 -18.40 15.95
C PRO A 133 -23.89 -17.09 15.33
N VAL A 134 -24.82 -16.21 14.95
CA VAL A 134 -24.52 -14.97 14.21
C VAL A 134 -23.51 -14.07 14.95
N TRP A 135 -23.58 -14.02 16.29
CA TRP A 135 -22.64 -13.21 17.09
C TRP A 135 -21.20 -13.71 16.97
N LEU A 136 -20.98 -15.00 16.78
CA LEU A 136 -19.65 -15.59 16.65
C LEU A 136 -19.05 -15.24 15.28
N VAL A 137 -19.86 -15.29 14.22
CA VAL A 137 -19.47 -14.82 12.90
C VAL A 137 -19.13 -13.32 12.93
N ALA A 138 -19.95 -12.52 13.63
CA ALA A 138 -19.67 -11.09 13.82
C ALA A 138 -18.36 -10.83 14.59
N ALA A 139 -18.05 -11.63 15.61
CA ALA A 139 -16.80 -11.53 16.38
C ALA A 139 -15.56 -11.75 15.49
N ILE A 140 -15.59 -12.76 14.59
CA ILE A 140 -14.55 -12.97 13.59
C ILE A 140 -14.39 -11.74 12.68
N GLY A 141 -15.50 -11.09 12.34
CA GLY A 141 -15.50 -9.83 11.59
C GLY A 141 -14.72 -8.72 12.29
N VAL A 142 -14.86 -8.59 13.62
CA VAL A 142 -14.11 -7.59 14.41
C VAL A 142 -12.61 -7.85 14.32
N ASP A 143 -12.18 -9.10 14.46
CA ASP A 143 -10.77 -9.46 14.35
C ASP A 143 -10.20 -9.15 12.95
N LEU A 144 -10.96 -9.46 11.89
CA LEU A 144 -10.58 -9.17 10.50
C LEU A 144 -10.49 -7.68 10.22
N LEU A 145 -11.44 -6.89 10.73
CA LEU A 145 -11.42 -5.44 10.60
C LEU A 145 -10.21 -4.85 11.35
N LEU A 146 -9.96 -5.28 12.58
CA LEU A 146 -8.80 -4.86 13.36
C LEU A 146 -7.49 -5.17 12.62
N PHE A 147 -7.37 -6.39 12.08
CA PHE A 147 -6.20 -6.78 11.30
C PHE A 147 -6.04 -5.97 10.02
N GLY A 148 -7.12 -5.75 9.28
CA GLY A 148 -7.10 -4.91 8.08
C GLY A 148 -6.64 -3.48 8.38
N VAL A 149 -7.13 -2.88 9.47
CA VAL A 149 -6.68 -1.56 9.94
C VAL A 149 -5.21 -1.59 10.36
N LEU A 150 -4.76 -2.60 11.10
CA LEU A 150 -3.35 -2.74 11.48
C LEU A 150 -2.43 -2.88 10.27
N VAL A 151 -2.84 -3.65 9.26
CA VAL A 151 -2.13 -3.77 7.99
C VAL A 151 -2.06 -2.42 7.28
N ALA A 152 -3.18 -1.67 7.22
CA ALA A 152 -3.20 -0.34 6.62
C ALA A 152 -2.29 0.65 7.36
N VAL A 153 -2.36 0.70 8.69
CA VAL A 153 -1.53 1.59 9.53
C VAL A 153 -0.06 1.27 9.37
N ARG A 154 0.30 -0.01 9.36
CA ARG A 154 1.68 -0.44 9.13
C ARG A 154 2.17 -0.04 7.75
N ASP A 155 1.35 -0.27 6.71
CA ASP A 155 1.67 0.14 5.34
C ASP A 155 1.88 1.65 5.23
N ALA A 156 0.97 2.43 5.83
CA ALA A 156 1.06 3.89 5.87
C ALA A 156 2.33 4.37 6.58
N PHE A 157 2.72 3.73 7.68
CA PHE A 157 3.98 4.04 8.37
C PHE A 157 5.22 3.67 7.54
N GLU A 158 5.17 2.52 6.86
CA GLU A 158 6.20 2.07 5.91
C GLU A 158 6.31 2.99 4.68
N GLU A 159 5.26 3.74 4.35
CA GLU A 159 5.24 4.79 3.32
C GLU A 159 5.39 6.23 3.90
N GLY A 160 5.26 6.43 5.21
CA GLY A 160 5.29 7.76 5.85
C GLY A 160 4.10 8.64 5.51
N GLU A 161 3.00 8.01 5.18
CA GLU A 161 1.73 8.66 4.87
C GLU A 161 0.88 8.78 6.14
N ALA A 162 0.10 9.86 6.22
CA ALA A 162 -0.99 9.95 7.19
C ALA A 162 -2.13 9.03 6.75
N ILE A 163 -2.52 8.08 7.61
CA ILE A 163 -3.62 7.17 7.29
C ILE A 163 -4.99 7.68 7.73
N ARG A 164 -5.06 8.41 8.85
CA ARG A 164 -6.35 8.70 9.51
C ARG A 164 -7.30 9.49 8.62
N ALA A 165 -6.80 10.55 7.97
CA ALA A 165 -7.62 11.41 7.12
C ALA A 165 -8.06 10.69 5.85
N ASP A 166 -7.15 9.97 5.19
CA ASP A 166 -7.44 9.16 4.01
C ASP A 166 -8.49 8.07 4.28
N LEU A 167 -8.30 7.31 5.37
CA LEU A 167 -9.23 6.27 5.79
C LEU A 167 -10.61 6.85 6.14
N ALA A 168 -10.65 7.95 6.91
CA ALA A 168 -11.90 8.60 7.30
C ALA A 168 -12.66 9.19 6.10
N ARG A 169 -11.94 9.81 5.15
CA ARG A 169 -12.51 10.31 3.90
C ARG A 169 -13.11 9.18 3.08
N SER A 170 -12.36 8.09 2.88
CA SER A 170 -12.82 6.93 2.12
C SER A 170 -14.05 6.28 2.79
N LEU A 171 -14.01 6.11 4.11
CA LEU A 171 -15.11 5.54 4.89
C LEU A 171 -16.35 6.43 4.81
N ALA A 172 -16.22 7.74 5.03
CA ALA A 172 -17.34 8.68 5.00
C ALA A 172 -18.01 8.72 3.61
N ALA A 173 -17.22 8.77 2.54
CA ALA A 173 -17.74 8.77 1.18
C ALA A 173 -18.44 7.44 0.85
N SER A 174 -17.84 6.30 1.22
CA SER A 174 -18.41 4.97 0.97
C SER A 174 -19.66 4.71 1.81
N ALA A 175 -19.66 5.13 3.08
CA ALA A 175 -20.82 5.04 3.96
C ALA A 175 -21.95 5.93 3.48
N GLY A 176 -21.67 7.17 3.05
CA GLY A 176 -22.67 8.06 2.45
C GLY A 176 -23.31 7.44 1.21
N MET A 177 -22.50 6.91 0.28
CA MET A 177 -22.99 6.22 -0.92
C MET A 177 -23.83 4.99 -0.57
N ALA A 178 -23.34 4.14 0.33
CA ALA A 178 -24.06 2.95 0.78
C ALA A 178 -25.37 3.28 1.48
N LEU A 179 -25.43 4.36 2.25
CA LEU A 179 -26.66 4.82 2.91
C LEU A 179 -27.68 5.34 1.90
N VAL A 180 -27.26 6.10 0.89
CA VAL A 180 -28.17 6.60 -0.15
C VAL A 180 -28.76 5.45 -0.96
N PHE A 181 -27.91 4.60 -1.54
CA PHE A 181 -28.35 3.52 -2.43
C PHE A 181 -28.92 2.31 -1.66
N GLY A 182 -28.27 1.89 -0.58
CA GLY A 182 -28.72 0.79 0.26
C GLY A 182 -29.94 1.16 1.11
N GLY A 183 -30.01 2.41 1.60
CA GLY A 183 -31.16 2.89 2.37
C GLY A 183 -32.45 2.87 1.58
N GLN A 184 -32.42 3.25 0.30
CA GLN A 184 -33.58 3.16 -0.60
C GLN A 184 -34.12 1.72 -0.69
N VAL A 185 -33.22 0.74 -0.83
CA VAL A 185 -33.61 -0.69 -0.87
C VAL A 185 -34.09 -1.17 0.49
N ALA A 186 -33.45 -0.70 1.56
CA ALA A 186 -33.81 -1.06 2.94
C ALA A 186 -35.22 -0.60 3.33
N LEU A 187 -35.72 0.52 2.79
CA LEU A 187 -37.06 1.04 3.06
C LEU A 187 -38.18 0.12 2.54
N PHE A 188 -37.93 -0.60 1.45
CA PHE A 188 -38.89 -1.49 0.81
C PHE A 188 -38.47 -2.96 0.94
N LEU A 189 -37.66 -3.27 1.95
CA LEU A 189 -37.03 -4.58 2.10
C LEU A 189 -38.05 -5.64 2.51
N ASP A 190 -38.13 -6.69 1.70
CA ASP A 190 -38.65 -8.01 2.07
C ASP A 190 -37.46 -8.98 2.24
N ASP A 191 -37.61 -10.05 3.01
CA ASP A 191 -36.53 -11.01 3.30
C ASP A 191 -35.93 -11.62 2.02
N ARG A 192 -36.77 -11.77 0.97
CA ARG A 192 -36.37 -12.25 -0.36
C ARG A 192 -35.46 -11.27 -1.11
N LEU A 193 -35.47 -10.00 -0.73
CA LEU A 193 -34.68 -8.92 -1.33
C LEU A 193 -33.37 -8.64 -0.59
N ALA A 194 -33.03 -9.42 0.44
CA ALA A 194 -31.74 -9.30 1.13
C ALA A 194 -30.53 -9.35 0.19
N PRO A 195 -30.45 -10.25 -0.82
CA PRO A 195 -29.35 -10.25 -1.78
C PRO A 195 -29.24 -8.95 -2.60
N LEU A 196 -30.37 -8.32 -2.91
CA LEU A 196 -30.41 -7.03 -3.61
C LEU A 196 -29.80 -5.95 -2.73
N LEU A 197 -30.14 -5.90 -1.44
CA LEU A 197 -29.55 -4.95 -0.49
C LEU A 197 -28.03 -5.12 -0.36
N TYR A 198 -27.53 -6.35 -0.21
CA TYR A 198 -26.09 -6.60 -0.19
C TYR A 198 -25.43 -6.19 -1.50
N GLY A 199 -26.03 -6.54 -2.63
CA GLY A 199 -25.52 -6.19 -3.96
C GLY A 199 -25.45 -4.68 -4.19
N THR A 200 -26.47 -3.93 -3.78
CA THR A 200 -26.51 -2.47 -3.94
C THR A 200 -25.51 -1.77 -3.02
N VAL A 201 -25.38 -2.22 -1.78
CA VAL A 201 -24.34 -1.72 -0.86
C VAL A 201 -22.95 -2.05 -1.39
N ALA A 202 -22.73 -3.27 -1.88
CA ALA A 202 -21.45 -3.70 -2.45
C ALA A 202 -21.07 -2.86 -3.66
N ALA A 203 -22.01 -2.63 -4.58
CA ALA A 203 -21.81 -1.83 -5.77
C ALA A 203 -21.50 -0.37 -5.41
N ALA A 204 -22.30 0.24 -4.53
CA ALA A 204 -22.09 1.61 -4.05
C ALA A 204 -20.68 1.82 -3.47
N ILE A 205 -20.26 0.93 -2.57
CA ILE A 205 -18.92 0.98 -1.96
C ILE A 205 -17.84 0.72 -3.02
N ALA A 206 -18.03 -0.27 -3.91
CA ALA A 206 -17.04 -0.62 -4.92
C ALA A 206 -16.82 0.51 -5.93
N PHE A 207 -17.88 1.14 -6.42
CA PHE A 207 -17.79 2.31 -7.31
C PHE A 207 -17.05 3.47 -6.65
N GLN A 208 -17.32 3.72 -5.37
CA GLN A 208 -16.66 4.80 -4.63
C GLN A 208 -15.17 4.51 -4.38
N VAL A 209 -14.83 3.30 -3.92
CA VAL A 209 -13.45 2.94 -3.57
C VAL A 209 -12.58 2.74 -4.82
N LEU A 210 -13.16 2.21 -5.90
CA LEU A 210 -12.47 1.93 -7.17
C LEU A 210 -12.67 3.04 -8.20
N ALA A 211 -13.08 4.25 -7.78
CA ALA A 211 -13.35 5.37 -8.67
C ALA A 211 -12.17 5.67 -9.61
N ASN A 212 -10.93 5.67 -9.12
CA ASN A 212 -9.76 5.97 -9.94
C ASN A 212 -9.37 4.86 -10.93
N PRO A 213 -9.31 3.57 -10.52
CA PRO A 213 -9.16 2.48 -11.48
C PRO A 213 -10.24 2.47 -12.56
N LEU A 214 -11.50 2.70 -12.19
CA LEU A 214 -12.62 2.75 -13.13
C LEU A 214 -12.49 3.95 -14.08
N ALA A 215 -12.19 5.14 -13.56
CA ALA A 215 -11.94 6.32 -14.37
C ALA A 215 -10.75 6.13 -15.32
N ALA A 216 -9.68 5.45 -14.90
CA ALA A 216 -8.55 5.14 -15.78
C ALA A 216 -8.94 4.18 -16.91
N LEU A 217 -9.85 3.23 -16.67
CA LEU A 217 -10.37 2.35 -17.73
C LEU A 217 -11.23 3.15 -18.72
N VAL A 218 -12.10 4.02 -18.21
CA VAL A 218 -12.96 4.89 -19.03
C VAL A 218 -12.11 5.87 -19.84
N ASP A 219 -11.13 6.52 -19.22
CA ASP A 219 -10.26 7.51 -19.88
C ASP A 219 -9.49 6.89 -21.04
N ARG A 220 -9.04 5.62 -20.93
CA ARG A 220 -8.35 4.91 -22.03
C ARG A 220 -9.22 4.70 -23.27
N VAL A 221 -10.54 4.63 -23.10
CA VAL A 221 -11.49 4.40 -24.20
C VAL A 221 -12.06 5.72 -24.70
N ALA A 222 -12.48 6.60 -23.78
CA ALA A 222 -13.18 7.83 -24.11
C ALA A 222 -12.23 8.99 -24.48
N VAL A 223 -11.06 9.07 -23.84
CA VAL A 223 -10.11 10.19 -23.99
C VAL A 223 -8.64 9.72 -23.99
N PRO A 224 -8.24 8.79 -24.89
CA PRO A 224 -6.92 8.15 -24.84
C PRO A 224 -5.75 9.12 -24.92
N ALA A 225 -5.90 10.25 -25.62
CA ALA A 225 -4.86 11.25 -25.80
C ALA A 225 -4.42 11.92 -24.48
N VAL A 226 -5.35 12.11 -23.54
CA VAL A 226 -5.11 12.80 -22.25
C VAL A 226 -5.26 11.86 -21.05
N ALA A 227 -5.42 10.55 -21.28
CA ALA A 227 -5.68 9.59 -20.21
C ALA A 227 -4.54 9.50 -19.19
N ALA A 228 -3.28 9.67 -19.64
CA ALA A 228 -2.11 9.67 -18.76
C ALA A 228 -2.08 10.90 -17.85
N GLU A 229 -2.26 12.09 -18.43
CA GLU A 229 -2.30 13.37 -17.70
C GLU A 229 -3.45 13.39 -16.68
N ARG A 230 -4.65 12.92 -17.07
CA ARG A 230 -5.81 12.81 -16.17
C ARG A 230 -5.54 11.84 -15.01
N ALA A 231 -4.82 10.75 -15.26
CA ALA A 231 -4.45 9.81 -14.21
C ALA A 231 -3.47 10.44 -13.21
N GLU A 232 -2.46 11.17 -13.71
CA GLU A 232 -1.48 11.87 -12.87
C GLU A 232 -2.15 12.94 -11.98
N LEU A 233 -3.06 13.75 -12.55
CA LEU A 233 -3.81 14.75 -11.79
C LEU A 233 -4.67 14.13 -10.68
N ARG A 234 -5.33 13.00 -10.97
CA ARG A 234 -6.14 12.27 -9.98
C ARG A 234 -5.26 11.66 -8.89
N GLU A 235 -4.13 11.06 -9.25
CA GLU A 235 -3.16 10.51 -8.31
C GLU A 235 -2.60 11.59 -7.37
N ALA A 236 -2.28 12.77 -7.91
CA ALA A 236 -1.85 13.91 -7.11
C ALA A 236 -2.95 14.40 -6.15
N ALA A 237 -4.20 14.47 -6.59
CA ALA A 237 -5.32 14.83 -5.74
C ALA A 237 -5.56 13.81 -4.61
N ASP A 238 -5.42 12.51 -4.90
CA ASP A 238 -5.59 11.43 -3.92
C ASP A 238 -4.43 11.30 -2.94
N ALA A 239 -3.25 11.84 -3.28
CA ALA A 239 -2.10 11.90 -2.40
C ALA A 239 -2.29 12.93 -1.26
N LEU A 240 -3.14 13.95 -1.44
CA LEU A 240 -3.31 15.04 -0.47
C LEU A 240 -3.82 14.58 0.91
N PRO A 241 -4.86 13.73 1.03
CA PRO A 241 -5.31 13.21 2.32
C PRO A 241 -4.26 12.35 3.04
N ARG A 242 -3.26 11.84 2.30
CA ARG A 242 -2.17 11.00 2.81
C ARG A 242 -0.96 11.79 3.28
N ARG A 243 -0.98 13.12 3.16
CA ARG A 243 0.13 13.98 3.56
C ARG A 243 0.36 13.93 5.07
N ALA A 244 1.57 13.56 5.48
CA ALA A 244 2.02 13.62 6.86
C ALA A 244 2.64 15.00 7.18
N PRO A 245 2.59 15.46 8.44
CA PRO A 245 3.31 16.66 8.86
C PRO A 245 4.83 16.47 8.75
N LEU A 246 5.57 17.56 8.58
CA LEU A 246 7.03 17.58 8.68
C LEU A 246 7.46 17.11 10.08
N ALA A 247 8.33 16.09 10.13
CA ALA A 247 8.85 15.50 11.37
C ALA A 247 10.22 16.11 11.76
N ASP A 248 10.69 15.82 12.98
CA ASP A 248 11.96 16.28 13.54
C ASP A 248 13.20 15.83 12.73
N GLU A 249 14.35 16.45 13.01
CA GLU A 249 15.61 16.34 12.26
C GLU A 249 16.13 14.90 12.06
N ALA A 250 15.91 14.00 13.03
CA ALA A 250 16.29 12.58 12.94
C ALA A 250 15.47 11.80 11.87
N ASP A 251 14.25 12.24 11.57
CA ASP A 251 13.39 11.66 10.54
C ASP A 251 13.65 12.27 9.15
N PHE A 252 14.37 13.40 9.05
CA PHE A 252 14.59 14.11 7.80
C PHE A 252 15.37 13.30 6.75
N ALA A 253 16.41 12.59 7.16
CA ALA A 253 17.17 11.71 6.26
C ALA A 253 16.32 10.53 5.74
N LYS A 254 15.41 10.02 6.59
CA LYS A 254 14.48 8.95 6.22
C LYS A 254 13.45 9.44 5.21
N LEU A 255 12.90 10.64 5.43
CA LEU A 255 11.98 11.31 4.50
C LEU A 255 12.66 11.59 3.16
N THR A 256 13.89 12.10 3.16
CA THR A 256 14.68 12.36 1.95
C THR A 256 14.93 11.09 1.14
N ARG A 257 15.39 10.01 1.80
CA ARG A 257 15.60 8.72 1.14
C ARG A 257 14.31 8.18 0.49
N ARG A 258 13.16 8.38 1.15
CA ARG A 258 11.87 7.96 0.61
C ARG A 258 11.44 8.83 -0.57
N ALA A 259 11.59 10.14 -0.48
CA ALA A 259 11.33 11.04 -1.61
C ALA A 259 12.20 10.70 -2.83
N LEU A 260 13.50 10.39 -2.63
CA LEU A 260 14.38 9.87 -3.69
C LEU A 260 13.86 8.56 -4.28
N SER A 261 13.35 7.65 -3.45
CA SER A 261 12.77 6.38 -3.90
C SER A 261 11.51 6.57 -4.77
N SER A 262 10.78 7.66 -4.53
CA SER A 262 9.58 8.09 -5.26
C SER A 262 9.86 9.14 -6.33
N TYR A 263 11.13 9.43 -6.67
CA TYR A 263 11.51 10.54 -7.55
C TYR A 263 10.80 10.53 -8.93
N GLY A 264 10.54 9.34 -9.48
CA GLY A 264 9.86 9.15 -10.77
C GLY A 264 8.34 9.26 -10.72
N ASP A 265 7.73 9.49 -9.55
CA ASP A 265 6.29 9.46 -9.32
C ASP A 265 5.86 10.76 -8.62
N LEU A 266 5.35 11.71 -9.40
CA LEU A 266 5.01 13.04 -8.91
C LEU A 266 3.88 12.99 -7.89
N GLY A 267 2.90 12.10 -8.08
CA GLY A 267 1.80 11.89 -7.14
C GLY A 267 2.31 11.45 -5.76
N LYS A 268 3.28 10.53 -5.71
CA LYS A 268 3.93 10.17 -4.43
C LYS A 268 4.77 11.29 -3.83
N LEU A 269 5.37 12.15 -4.64
CA LEU A 269 6.08 13.32 -4.14
C LEU A 269 5.13 14.35 -3.51
N VAL A 270 3.90 14.50 -4.01
CA VAL A 270 2.88 15.36 -3.38
C VAL A 270 2.54 14.92 -1.95
N ALA A 271 2.55 13.62 -1.66
CA ALA A 271 2.35 13.09 -0.30
C ALA A 271 3.55 13.29 0.63
N SER A 272 4.73 13.62 0.08
CA SER A 272 5.96 13.79 0.87
C SER A 272 5.87 15.03 1.75
N PRO A 273 6.19 14.94 3.06
CA PRO A 273 6.26 16.12 3.93
C PRO A 273 7.26 17.18 3.44
N LEU A 274 8.28 16.76 2.67
CA LEU A 274 9.33 17.66 2.16
C LEU A 274 8.81 18.72 1.19
N VAL A 275 7.59 18.61 0.67
CA VAL A 275 6.99 19.67 -0.16
C VAL A 275 6.76 20.95 0.63
N ASP A 276 6.64 20.88 1.96
CA ASP A 276 6.39 22.03 2.84
C ASP A 276 7.69 22.75 3.26
N LEU A 277 8.84 22.39 2.68
CA LEU A 277 10.12 23.03 2.99
C LEU A 277 10.10 24.55 2.68
N PRO A 278 10.64 25.42 3.56
CA PRO A 278 10.64 26.88 3.34
C PRO A 278 11.35 27.31 2.05
N VAL A 279 12.39 26.57 1.63
CA VAL A 279 13.10 26.84 0.36
C VAL A 279 12.20 26.67 -0.86
N ILE A 280 11.24 25.74 -0.84
CA ILE A 280 10.26 25.55 -1.93
C ILE A 280 9.35 26.77 -2.02
N THR A 281 8.81 27.21 -0.88
CA THR A 281 7.95 28.40 -0.83
C THR A 281 8.68 29.63 -1.36
N ARG A 282 9.95 29.84 -0.97
CA ARG A 282 10.78 30.95 -1.49
C ARG A 282 11.00 30.86 -3.00
N ARG A 283 11.27 29.67 -3.54
CA ARG A 283 11.50 29.46 -4.97
C ARG A 283 10.25 29.67 -5.82
N LEU A 284 9.11 29.17 -5.36
CA LEU A 284 7.82 29.39 -6.02
C LEU A 284 7.46 30.88 -6.06
N ALA A 285 7.62 31.57 -4.94
CA ALA A 285 7.38 33.00 -4.86
C ALA A 285 8.31 33.80 -5.79
N ALA A 286 9.60 33.45 -5.85
CA ALA A 286 10.56 34.10 -6.74
C ALA A 286 10.26 33.90 -8.23
N ARG A 287 9.65 32.77 -8.60
CA ARG A 287 9.21 32.47 -9.98
C ARG A 287 7.84 33.03 -10.33
N GLY A 288 7.09 33.55 -9.35
CA GLY A 288 5.69 33.92 -9.54
C GLY A 288 4.78 32.72 -9.86
N ALA A 289 5.21 31.50 -9.50
CA ALA A 289 4.44 30.28 -9.72
C ALA A 289 3.33 30.16 -8.66
N PRO A 290 2.17 29.58 -9.00
CA PRO A 290 1.09 29.39 -8.05
C PRO A 290 1.50 28.36 -6.99
N ASP A 291 1.15 28.60 -5.72
CA ASP A 291 1.46 27.68 -4.60
C ASP A 291 0.48 26.49 -4.58
N GLN A 292 0.56 25.66 -5.62
CA GLN A 292 -0.26 24.46 -5.81
C GLN A 292 0.55 23.20 -5.44
N PRO A 293 -0.11 22.13 -4.96
CA PRO A 293 0.59 20.91 -4.53
C PRO A 293 1.49 20.28 -5.61
N LEU A 294 1.06 20.31 -6.87
CA LEU A 294 1.82 19.80 -8.00
C LEU A 294 3.09 20.63 -8.26
N GLU A 295 2.99 21.96 -8.19
CA GLU A 295 4.13 22.87 -8.33
C GLU A 295 5.13 22.66 -7.19
N ARG A 296 4.65 22.53 -5.94
CA ARG A 296 5.52 22.20 -4.80
C ARG A 296 6.23 20.86 -4.96
N ALA A 297 5.55 19.84 -5.49
CA ALA A 297 6.15 18.54 -5.78
C ALA A 297 7.17 18.60 -6.93
N ALA A 298 6.89 19.39 -7.96
CA ALA A 298 7.81 19.64 -9.07
C ALA A 298 9.08 20.37 -8.59
N GLU A 299 8.92 21.39 -7.73
CA GLU A 299 10.05 22.08 -7.09
C GLU A 299 10.83 21.17 -6.14
N LEU A 300 10.16 20.30 -5.36
CA LEU A 300 10.84 19.29 -4.56
C LEU A 300 11.67 18.34 -5.44
N LYS A 301 11.10 17.89 -6.57
CA LYS A 301 11.81 17.05 -7.54
C LYS A 301 13.05 17.78 -8.11
N ALA A 302 12.93 19.06 -8.42
CA ALA A 302 14.04 19.89 -8.88
C ALA A 302 15.12 20.05 -7.79
N LEU A 303 14.74 20.35 -6.55
CA LEU A 303 15.65 20.45 -5.41
C LEU A 303 16.42 19.15 -5.14
N LEU A 304 15.73 18.01 -5.20
CA LEU A 304 16.36 16.70 -5.06
C LEU A 304 17.38 16.46 -6.18
N LEU A 305 17.03 16.82 -7.42
CA LEU A 305 17.93 16.69 -8.56
C LEU A 305 19.19 17.56 -8.40
N GLU A 306 19.02 18.83 -8.04
CA GLU A 306 20.14 19.74 -7.79
C GLU A 306 21.06 19.23 -6.68
N SER A 307 20.48 18.70 -5.60
CA SER A 307 21.24 18.13 -4.49
C SER A 307 22.03 16.89 -4.91
N ILE A 308 21.45 16.03 -5.75
CA ILE A 308 22.18 14.90 -6.36
C ILE A 308 23.29 15.43 -7.27
N GLN A 309 23.02 16.44 -8.10
CA GLN A 309 24.01 17.00 -9.02
C GLN A 309 25.19 17.64 -8.30
N ARG A 310 25.00 18.21 -7.10
CA ARG A 310 26.09 18.69 -6.24
C ARG A 310 27.07 17.59 -5.80
N LEU A 311 26.63 16.32 -5.80
CA LEU A 311 27.50 15.17 -5.53
C LEU A 311 28.33 14.75 -6.75
N LYS A 312 28.04 15.26 -7.96
CA LYS A 312 28.77 14.91 -9.18
C LYS A 312 30.19 15.50 -9.10
N PRO A 313 31.25 14.68 -9.19
CA PRO A 313 32.61 15.20 -9.32
C PRO A 313 32.77 16.05 -10.59
N ARG A 314 33.72 16.99 -10.58
CA ARG A 314 33.95 17.91 -11.72
C ARG A 314 34.60 17.25 -12.93
N ASP A 315 35.11 16.02 -12.77
CA ASP A 315 36.00 15.34 -13.71
C ASP A 315 35.27 14.60 -14.85
N GLY A 316 34.26 15.24 -15.45
CA GLY A 316 33.60 14.77 -16.67
C GLY A 316 32.15 14.32 -16.49
N ASP A 317 31.67 13.44 -17.38
CA ASP A 317 30.26 13.02 -17.43
C ASP A 317 29.95 11.69 -16.72
N PHE A 318 30.95 10.82 -16.57
CA PHE A 318 30.82 9.56 -15.86
C PHE A 318 32.19 9.06 -15.41
N GLY A 319 32.28 8.65 -14.14
CA GLY A 319 33.44 7.98 -13.56
C GLY A 319 33.03 6.81 -12.67
N THR A 320 33.96 5.88 -12.45
CA THR A 320 33.77 4.69 -11.60
C THR A 320 34.62 4.74 -10.34
N SER A 321 35.30 5.87 -10.07
CA SER A 321 36.09 6.04 -8.86
C SER A 321 35.21 6.19 -7.62
N ASP A 322 35.83 6.13 -6.45
CA ASP A 322 35.15 6.20 -5.16
C ASP A 322 34.36 7.51 -4.95
N GLU A 323 34.81 8.60 -5.57
CA GLU A 323 34.15 9.91 -5.49
C GLU A 323 32.79 9.92 -6.23
N TRP A 324 32.66 9.12 -7.28
CA TRP A 324 31.44 9.04 -8.09
C TRP A 324 30.35 8.16 -7.45
N ARG A 325 30.70 7.34 -6.45
CA ARG A 325 29.82 6.25 -5.98
C ARG A 325 28.45 6.73 -5.52
N HIS A 326 28.37 7.87 -4.81
CA HIS A 326 27.10 8.39 -4.29
C HIS A 326 26.27 9.06 -5.38
N TYR A 327 26.90 9.86 -6.25
CA TYR A 327 26.24 10.44 -7.42
C TYR A 327 25.67 9.33 -8.32
N ASN A 328 26.50 8.36 -8.71
CA ASN A 328 26.08 7.28 -9.60
C ASN A 328 24.93 6.46 -8.98
N ALA A 329 25.06 6.08 -7.70
CA ALA A 329 24.07 5.26 -7.01
C ALA A 329 22.69 5.93 -6.88
N LEU A 330 22.62 7.27 -6.87
CA LEU A 330 21.37 8.02 -6.79
C LEU A 330 20.87 8.45 -8.17
N TYR A 331 21.71 9.08 -8.99
CA TYR A 331 21.34 9.64 -10.28
C TYR A 331 20.87 8.56 -11.25
N PHE A 332 21.70 7.55 -11.51
CA PHE A 332 21.32 6.51 -12.47
C PHE A 332 20.15 5.66 -11.97
N TYR A 333 20.05 5.45 -10.66
CA TYR A 333 19.00 4.60 -10.11
C TYR A 333 17.63 5.29 -10.00
N TYR A 334 17.59 6.54 -9.50
CA TYR A 334 16.34 7.26 -9.23
C TYR A 334 15.97 8.25 -10.33
N VAL A 335 16.95 8.96 -10.91
CA VAL A 335 16.69 9.99 -11.94
C VAL A 335 16.58 9.36 -13.33
N VAL A 336 17.55 8.54 -13.70
CA VAL A 336 17.53 7.81 -15.00
C VAL A 336 16.63 6.57 -14.94
N GLY A 337 16.43 6.00 -13.75
CA GLY A 337 15.52 4.86 -13.55
C GLY A 337 16.14 3.48 -13.84
N ILE A 338 17.47 3.37 -13.87
CA ILE A 338 18.19 2.11 -14.07
C ILE A 338 18.04 1.22 -12.83
N ARG A 339 17.56 -0.02 -13.00
CA ARG A 339 17.43 -1.02 -11.92
C ARG A 339 18.35 -2.21 -12.21
N PRO A 340 19.63 -2.17 -11.79
CA PRO A 340 20.67 -3.10 -12.27
C PRO A 340 20.36 -4.59 -12.07
N TYR A 341 19.68 -4.94 -10.97
CA TYR A 341 19.34 -6.33 -10.62
C TYR A 341 17.89 -6.71 -10.94
N SER A 342 17.17 -5.85 -11.67
CA SER A 342 15.80 -6.11 -12.11
C SER A 342 15.79 -6.58 -13.57
N ARG A 343 14.99 -7.61 -13.85
CA ARG A 343 14.72 -8.06 -15.24
C ARG A 343 13.98 -7.03 -16.09
N ARG A 344 13.54 -5.91 -15.50
CA ARG A 344 12.77 -4.87 -16.18
C ARG A 344 13.61 -3.85 -16.94
N THR A 345 14.90 -3.69 -16.61
CA THR A 345 15.76 -2.71 -17.29
C THR A 345 16.38 -3.36 -18.52
N LYS A 346 15.91 -2.98 -19.71
CA LYS A 346 16.50 -3.40 -20.98
C LYS A 346 17.63 -2.44 -21.37
N ARG A 347 18.75 -2.99 -21.87
CA ARG A 347 19.93 -2.22 -22.30
C ARG A 347 19.66 -1.36 -23.53
N GLU A 348 18.64 -1.71 -24.31
CA GLU A 348 18.28 -1.07 -25.58
C GLU A 348 17.62 0.31 -25.38
N ASP A 349 16.99 0.54 -24.21
CA ASP A 349 16.30 1.79 -23.90
C ASP A 349 17.23 2.85 -23.27
N LEU A 350 18.54 2.56 -23.15
CA LEU A 350 19.51 3.40 -22.45
C LEU A 350 20.49 4.10 -23.40
N ASP A 351 20.81 5.34 -23.07
CA ASP A 351 21.83 6.14 -23.72
C ASP A 351 23.24 5.54 -23.53
N ALA A 352 24.24 6.08 -24.23
CA ALA A 352 25.60 5.57 -24.18
C ALA A 352 26.21 5.63 -22.76
N VAL A 353 25.87 6.66 -21.97
CA VAL A 353 26.33 6.78 -20.58
C VAL A 353 25.58 5.81 -19.68
N GLY A 354 24.26 5.71 -19.79
CA GLY A 354 23.44 4.78 -19.02
C GLY A 354 23.84 3.31 -19.25
N ARG A 355 24.22 2.92 -20.47
CA ARG A 355 24.75 1.58 -20.76
C ARG A 355 26.08 1.31 -20.05
N ARG A 356 27.00 2.28 -20.01
CA ARG A 356 28.27 2.15 -19.27
C ARG A 356 28.04 2.07 -17.76
N ALA A 357 27.12 2.88 -17.23
CA ALA A 357 26.75 2.85 -15.82
C ALA A 357 26.11 1.50 -15.44
N LEU A 358 25.18 0.98 -16.26
CA LEU A 358 24.56 -0.32 -16.02
C LEU A 358 25.59 -1.46 -16.06
N ALA A 359 26.54 -1.44 -17.00
CA ALA A 359 27.62 -2.43 -17.05
C ALA A 359 28.46 -2.40 -15.76
N TRP A 360 28.90 -1.20 -15.33
CA TRP A 360 29.63 -1.05 -14.08
C TRP A 360 28.87 -1.55 -12.85
N PHE A 361 27.56 -1.25 -12.74
CA PHE A 361 26.75 -1.74 -11.62
C PHE A 361 26.64 -3.26 -11.58
N VAL A 362 26.50 -3.91 -12.72
CA VAL A 362 26.36 -5.37 -12.79
C VAL A 362 27.70 -6.06 -12.56
N ASP A 363 28.79 -5.50 -13.08
CA ASP A 363 30.09 -6.17 -13.10
C ASP A 363 30.91 -5.91 -11.83
N GLN A 364 30.81 -4.72 -11.23
CA GLN A 364 31.71 -4.28 -10.16
C GLN A 364 31.04 -3.96 -8.83
N VAL A 365 29.72 -3.75 -8.81
CA VAL A 365 29.00 -3.33 -7.60
C VAL A 365 28.10 -4.47 -7.13
N PRO A 366 28.31 -5.02 -5.92
CA PRO A 366 27.35 -5.94 -5.32
C PRO A 366 26.06 -5.23 -4.90
N GLU A 367 24.91 -5.92 -4.92
CA GLU A 367 23.60 -5.35 -4.57
C GLU A 367 23.59 -4.72 -3.16
N ARG A 368 24.21 -5.37 -2.18
CA ARG A 368 24.34 -4.84 -0.82
C ARG A 368 25.14 -3.54 -0.77
N THR A 369 26.19 -3.44 -1.58
CA THR A 369 27.05 -2.25 -1.67
C THR A 369 26.30 -1.09 -2.29
N LEU A 370 25.55 -1.34 -3.38
CA LEU A 370 24.68 -0.34 -3.98
C LEU A 370 23.69 0.22 -2.96
N HIS A 371 23.02 -0.64 -2.19
CA HIS A 371 22.11 -0.21 -1.14
C HIS A 371 22.79 0.63 -0.06
N ASN A 372 24.00 0.27 0.35
CA ASN A 372 24.77 1.06 1.32
C ASN A 372 25.13 2.45 0.76
N TRP A 373 25.55 2.53 -0.51
CA TRP A 373 25.86 3.80 -1.17
C TRP A 373 24.63 4.68 -1.36
N GLN A 374 23.47 4.09 -1.68
CA GLN A 374 22.19 4.79 -1.74
C GLN A 374 21.82 5.38 -0.38
N ASN A 375 21.95 4.60 0.70
CA ASN A 375 21.67 5.08 2.05
C ASN A 375 22.61 6.21 2.47
N ALA A 376 23.90 6.08 2.18
CA ALA A 376 24.89 7.12 2.48
C ALA A 376 24.64 8.39 1.63
N GLY A 377 24.41 8.23 0.33
CA GLY A 377 24.09 9.34 -0.57
C GLY A 377 22.82 10.09 -0.16
N ALA A 378 21.77 9.36 0.24
CA ALA A 378 20.53 9.98 0.72
C ALA A 378 20.75 10.82 2.00
N LYS A 379 21.68 10.42 2.88
CA LYS A 379 22.07 11.24 4.04
C LYS A 379 22.80 12.52 3.63
N LEU A 380 23.64 12.48 2.61
CA LEU A 380 24.30 13.68 2.07
C LEU A 380 23.30 14.65 1.46
N VAL A 381 22.36 14.14 0.65
CA VAL A 381 21.26 14.95 0.10
C VAL A 381 20.40 15.54 1.22
N ALA A 382 20.11 14.75 2.26
CA ALA A 382 19.34 15.24 3.40
C ALA A 382 20.08 16.37 4.13
N ALA A 383 21.38 16.22 4.39
CA ALA A 383 22.20 17.27 5.02
C ALA A 383 22.23 18.56 4.18
N ASP A 384 22.35 18.43 2.86
CA ASP A 384 22.33 19.57 1.94
C ASP A 384 20.97 20.28 1.91
N LEU A 385 19.87 19.52 1.88
CA LEU A 385 18.53 20.08 1.98
C LEU A 385 18.31 20.75 3.35
N SER A 386 18.71 20.12 4.46
CA SER A 386 18.62 20.70 5.81
C SER A 386 19.40 22.01 5.92
N ALA A 387 20.60 22.08 5.33
CA ALA A 387 21.40 23.31 5.30
C ALA A 387 20.69 24.46 4.57
N GLN A 388 19.80 24.17 3.62
CA GLN A 388 18.99 25.17 2.91
C GLN A 388 17.70 25.56 3.66
N VAL A 389 17.37 24.85 4.74
CA VAL A 389 16.22 25.15 5.62
C VAL A 389 16.61 26.14 6.72
N VAL A 390 17.86 26.10 7.20
CA VAL A 390 18.38 27.04 8.20
C VAL A 390 18.52 28.43 7.54
N PRO A 391 17.98 29.50 8.15
CA PRO A 391 17.95 30.85 7.58
C PRO A 391 19.33 31.46 7.32
#